data_AF-K9VG16-F1
#
_entry.id   AF-K9VG16-F1
#
_cell.length_a   1.000
_cell.length_b   1.000
_cell.length_c   1.000
_cell.angle_alpha   90.00
_cell.angle_beta   90.00
_cell.angle_gamma   90.00
#
_symmetry.space_group_name_H-M   'P 1'
#
loop_
_entity.id
_entity.type
_entity.pdbx_description
1 polymer ?
#
loop_
_entity_poly.entity_id
_entity_poly.type
_entity_poly.pdbx_seq_one_letter_code
_entity_poly.pdbx_strand_id
1 'polypeptide(L)' 'MSQPAELSLEQQFSLCSFKTQVSDMSREQAQEFLVKLYEQMMLRETMYRHFLKHHWGLEPNPGVE' A
#
# COMPACT_ATOMS: atom_id res chain seq x y z
N MET A 1 -19.11 -7.83 -7.01
CA MET A 1 -17.91 -6.98 -6.85
C MET A 1 -17.29 -6.88 -8.23
N SER A 2 -17.75 -5.92 -9.03
CA SER A 2 -17.64 -6.00 -10.50
C SER A 2 -17.21 -4.69 -11.16
N GLN A 3 -16.62 -3.77 -10.39
CA GLN A 3 -15.98 -2.60 -10.96
C GLN A 3 -14.53 -2.54 -10.49
N PRO A 4 -13.56 -2.30 -11.39
CA PRO A 4 -12.20 -1.98 -11.01
C PRO A 4 -12.21 -0.84 -9.98
N ALA A 5 -11.34 -0.90 -8.97
CA ALA A 5 -11.14 0.25 -8.10
C ALA A 5 -10.56 1.39 -8.93
N GLU A 6 -11.37 2.40 -9.21
CA GLU A 6 -10.94 3.60 -9.92
C GLU A 6 -10.23 4.54 -8.95
N LEU A 7 -9.18 5.20 -9.43
CA LEU A 7 -8.50 6.24 -8.66
C LEU A 7 -9.36 7.51 -8.62
N SER A 8 -9.48 8.13 -7.46
CA SER A 8 -10.07 9.47 -7.34
C SER A 8 -9.23 10.52 -8.10
N LEU A 9 -9.81 11.69 -8.38
CA LEU A 9 -9.09 12.78 -9.05
C LEU A 9 -7.81 13.16 -8.30
N GLU A 10 -7.87 13.22 -6.97
CA GLU A 10 -6.72 13.53 -6.10
C GLU A 10 -5.65 12.44 -6.16
N GLN A 11 -6.06 11.17 -6.25
CA GLN A 11 -5.13 10.06 -6.42
C GLN A 11 -4.47 10.08 -7.79
N GLN A 12 -5.21 10.45 -8.85
CA GLN A 12 -4.66 10.66 -10.18
C GLN A 12 -3.68 11.84 -10.22
N PHE A 13 -4.00 12.95 -9.55
CA PHE A 13 -3.10 14.09 -9.39
C PHE A 13 -1.83 13.68 -8.66
N SER A 14 -1.96 12.97 -7.53
CA SER A 14 -0.82 12.46 -6.76
C SER A 14 0.06 11.54 -7.60
N LEU A 15 -0.53 10.67 -8.42
CA LEU A 15 0.21 9.81 -9.35
C LEU A 15 0.98 10.62 -10.39
N CYS A 16 0.38 11.70 -10.92
CA CYS A 16 1.05 12.60 -11.85
C CYS A 16 2.25 13.29 -11.19
N SER A 17 2.08 13.83 -9.98
CA SER A 17 3.18 14.45 -9.22
C SER A 17 4.30 13.45 -8.91
N PHE A 18 3.95 12.21 -8.58
CA PHE A 18 4.93 11.14 -8.33
C PHE A 18 5.70 10.77 -9.60
N LYS A 19 5.03 10.70 -10.76
CA LYS A 19 5.68 10.42 -12.05
C LYS A 19 6.74 11.48 -12.40
N THR A 20 6.45 12.74 -12.17
CA THR A 20 7.42 13.83 -12.39
C THR A 20 8.65 13.62 -11.51
N GLN A 21 8.45 13.32 -10.22
CA GLN A 21 9.57 13.06 -9.29
C GLN A 21 10.41 11.86 -9.71
N VAL A 22 9.80 10.76 -10.15
CA VAL A 22 10.52 9.56 -10.62
C VAL A 22 11.35 9.85 -11.87
N SER A 23 10.88 10.76 -12.73
CA SER A 23 11.58 11.12 -13.97
C SER A 23 12.90 11.86 -13.69
N ASP A 24 12.99 12.54 -12.54
CA ASP A 24 14.17 13.28 -12.10
C ASP A 24 15.14 12.42 -11.27
N MET A 25 14.80 11.16 -10.96
CA MET A 25 15.65 10.27 -10.17
C MET A 25 16.81 9.71 -10.99
N SER A 26 17.99 9.63 -10.38
CA SER A 26 19.07 8.77 -10.88
C SER A 26 18.65 7.29 -10.80
N ARG A 27 19.34 6.44 -11.56
CA ARG A 27 19.07 5.00 -11.58
C ARG A 27 19.24 4.38 -10.19
N GLU A 28 20.27 4.78 -9.47
CA GLU A 28 20.59 4.27 -8.14
C GLU A 28 19.52 4.70 -7.12
N GLN A 29 19.05 5.95 -7.18
CA GLN A 29 17.93 6.41 -6.36
C GLN A 29 16.64 5.66 -6.68
N ALA A 30 16.34 5.44 -7.97
CA ALA A 30 15.15 4.71 -8.38
C ALA A 30 15.17 3.25 -7.87
N GLN A 31 16.34 2.58 -7.92
CA GLN A 31 16.50 1.22 -7.40
C GLN A 31 16.27 1.17 -5.88
N GLU A 32 16.88 2.09 -5.12
CA GLU A 32 16.67 2.16 -3.68
C GLU A 32 15.20 2.46 -3.34
N PHE A 33 14.58 3.38 -4.08
CA PHE A 33 13.19 3.75 -3.89
C PHE A 33 12.23 2.60 -4.19
N LEU A 34 12.49 1.81 -5.24
CA LEU A 34 11.67 0.65 -5.59
C LEU A 34 11.66 -0.42 -4.48
N VAL A 35 12.82 -0.71 -3.88
CA VAL A 35 12.92 -1.65 -2.77
C VAL A 35 12.11 -1.15 -1.57
N LYS A 36 12.28 0.12 -1.19
CA LYS A 36 11.52 0.74 -0.09
C LYS A 36 10.02 0.75 -0.35
N LEU A 37 9.60 1.06 -1.59
CA LEU A 37 8.19 1.05 -1.97
C LEU A 37 7.59 -0.35 -1.81
N TYR A 38 8.33 -1.40 -2.20
CA TYR A 38 7.89 -2.79 -2.04
C TYR A 38 7.72 -3.17 -0.57
N GLU A 39 8.67 -2.80 0.29
CA GLU A 39 8.57 -2.99 1.75
C GLU A 39 7.31 -2.32 2.31
N GLN A 40 7.03 -1.07 1.94
CA GLN A 40 5.84 -0.36 2.36
C GLN A 40 4.54 -1.02 1.87
N MET A 41 4.54 -1.59 0.67
CA MET A 41 3.40 -2.36 0.17
C MET A 41 3.13 -3.62 1.03
N MET A 42 4.17 -4.34 1.44
CA MET A 42 4.02 -5.51 2.32
C MET A 42 3.49 -5.13 3.71
N LEU A 43 3.97 -4.02 4.28
CA LEU A 43 3.47 -3.50 5.55
C LEU A 43 2.00 -3.10 5.45
N ARG A 44 1.63 -2.37 4.38
CA ARG A 44 0.24 -1.96 4.12
C ARG A 44 -0.68 -3.18 3.97
N GLU A 45 -0.24 -4.21 3.26
CA GLU A 45 -0.99 -5.47 3.12
C GLU A 45 -1.20 -6.16 4.47
N THR A 46 -0.16 -6.19 5.31
CA THR A 46 -0.22 -6.77 6.66
C THR A 46 -1.18 -6.00 7.56
N MET A 47 -1.15 -4.66 7.51
CA MET A 47 -2.10 -3.81 8.22
C MET A 47 -3.54 -4.08 7.77
N TYR A 48 -3.82 -4.13 6.46
CA TYR A 48 -5.16 -4.45 5.96
C TYR A 48 -5.63 -5.82 6.41
N ARG A 49 -4.76 -6.84 6.36
CA ARG A 49 -5.08 -8.19 6.88
C ARG A 49 -5.45 -8.15 8.36
N HIS A 50 -4.70 -7.42 9.18
CA HIS A 50 -5.00 -7.27 10.60
C HIS A 50 -6.33 -6.54 10.83
N PHE A 51 -6.56 -5.42 10.15
CA PHE A 51 -7.83 -4.69 10.24
C PHE A 51 -9.02 -5.56 9.83
N LEU A 52 -8.91 -6.32 8.74
CA LEU A 52 -9.97 -7.22 8.29
C LEU A 52 -10.25 -8.34 9.30
N LYS A 53 -9.19 -8.97 9.86
CA LYS A 53 -9.34 -9.99 10.91
C LYS A 53 -10.04 -9.43 12.14
N HIS A 54 -9.66 -8.23 12.57
CA HIS A 54 -10.30 -7.56 13.70
C HIS A 54 -11.78 -7.24 13.41
N HIS A 55 -12.09 -6.66 12.23
CA HIS A 55 -13.46 -6.36 11.82
C HIS A 55 -14.34 -7.61 11.68
N TRP A 56 -13.78 -8.76 11.32
CA TRP A 56 -14.48 -10.04 11.25
C TRP A 56 -14.46 -10.86 12.54
N GLY A 57 -13.85 -10.36 13.62
CA GLY A 57 -13.78 -11.07 14.90
C GLY A 57 -12.94 -12.36 14.85
N LEU A 58 -11.97 -12.44 13.93
CA LEU A 58 -11.05 -13.56 13.75
C LEU A 58 -9.75 -13.38 14.53
N GLU A 59 -9.66 -12.35 15.37
CA GLU A 59 -8.57 -12.18 16.32
C GLU A 59 -8.64 -13.33 17.34
N PRO A 60 -7.52 -14.01 17.65
CA PRO A 60 -7.53 -15.08 18.63
C PRO A 60 -8.01 -14.54 19.97
N ASN A 61 -9.11 -15.11 20.49
CA ASN A 61 -9.62 -14.79 21.81
C ASN A 61 -8.52 -15.17 22.83
N PRO A 62 -7.95 -14.23 23.61
CA PRO A 62 -6.86 -14.51 24.54
C PRO A 62 -7.30 -15.30 25.79
N GLY A 63 -8.36 -16.12 25.68
CA GLY A 63 -9.02 -16.78 26.81
C GLY A 63 -9.52 -18.20 26.54
N VAL A 64 -8.89 -18.95 25.63
CA VAL A 64 -9.12 -20.40 25.52
C VAL A 64 -7.77 -21.13 25.55
N GLU A 65 -7.28 -21.35 26.77
CA GLU A 65 -6.45 -22.50 27.13
C GLU A 65 -7.33 -23.64 27.65
#